data_AF-A0A7X7DQ69-F1
#
_entry.id   AF-A0A7X7DQ69-F1
#
_cell.length_a   1.000
_cell.length_b   1.000
_cell.length_c   1.000
_cell.angle_alpha   90.00
_cell.angle_beta   90.00
_cell.angle_gamma   90.00
#
_symmetry.space_group_name_H-M   'P 1'
#
loop_
_entity.id
_entity.type
_entity.pdbx_description
1 polymer ?
#
loop_
_entity_poly.entity_id
_entity_poly.type
_entity_poly.pdbx_seq_one_letter_code
_entity_poly.pdbx_strand_id
1 'polypeptide(L)'
;MKHNTHIYLAVKSIEMMLEGVRKLKSPTITADAKVLQRMLYTYRDSIREASWAPDDILNDKVQYHTFKLFTDREFPDSKQYAKEIYAQNYYRTTGGGGVAFKVDHLAHVLADMNKLRIYNDRCSMEQIMYYFFLLTHYIADAHVPMHCDLRDDPPSEGDTTKPRNGIFFPESLHGKIESLWDDAVTPLALVQQMIEKSTADDTGKETELTRYVKFDVLLKNDREEINPVRIKDSLMQFVIDICIRSKERSLDLFPLDNPQNYDQEKFKTATRKIFAECISNIISVWMWIWVK
;
A
#
# COMPACT_ATOMS: atom_id res chain seq x y z
N MET A 1 2.60 -4.14 -4.85
CA MET A 1 2.94 -5.41 -4.17
C MET A 1 2.54 -6.54 -5.10
N LYS A 2 2.71 -7.82 -4.74
CA LYS A 2 2.16 -8.93 -5.54
C LYS A 2 0.78 -9.38 -5.06
N HIS A 3 0.12 -10.18 -5.89
CA HIS A 3 -1.29 -10.54 -5.80
C HIS A 3 -1.67 -11.05 -4.40
N ASN A 4 -1.00 -12.07 -3.88
CA ASN A 4 -1.36 -12.67 -2.59
C ASN A 4 -1.13 -11.69 -1.44
N THR A 5 -0.12 -10.82 -1.56
CA THR A 5 0.16 -9.75 -0.61
C THR A 5 -0.97 -8.73 -0.53
N HIS A 6 -1.51 -8.30 -1.67
CA HIS A 6 -2.66 -7.37 -1.68
C HIS A 6 -3.90 -7.99 -1.02
N ILE A 7 -4.23 -9.24 -1.36
CA ILE A 7 -5.35 -9.97 -0.74
C ILE A 7 -5.13 -10.08 0.77
N TYR A 8 -3.94 -10.51 1.19
CA TYR A 8 -3.60 -10.68 2.60
C TYR A 8 -3.80 -9.38 3.39
N LEU A 9 -3.27 -8.26 2.88
CA LEU A 9 -3.40 -6.96 3.53
C LEU A 9 -4.84 -6.47 3.62
N ALA A 10 -5.65 -6.69 2.57
CA ALA A 10 -7.07 -6.36 2.61
C ALA A 10 -7.80 -7.17 3.69
N VAL A 11 -7.62 -8.48 3.74
CA VAL A 11 -8.25 -9.35 4.75
C VAL A 11 -7.80 -8.98 6.16
N LYS A 12 -6.49 -8.78 6.38
CA LYS A 12 -5.95 -8.37 7.69
C LYS A 12 -6.43 -7.00 8.13
N SER A 13 -6.66 -6.09 7.20
CA SER A 13 -7.28 -4.80 7.50
C SER A 13 -8.71 -4.96 7.99
N ILE A 14 -9.51 -5.87 7.41
CA ILE A 14 -10.85 -6.18 7.90
C ILE A 14 -10.78 -6.76 9.31
N GLU A 15 -9.95 -7.78 9.54
CA GLU A 15 -9.82 -8.45 10.84
C GLU A 15 -9.40 -7.48 11.95
N MET A 16 -8.41 -6.63 11.68
CA MET A 16 -7.84 -5.71 12.65
C MET A 16 -8.63 -4.41 12.82
N MET A 17 -9.58 -4.10 11.92
CA MET A 17 -10.28 -2.81 11.86
C MET A 17 -10.83 -2.35 13.20
N LEU A 18 -11.63 -3.19 13.87
CA LEU A 18 -12.31 -2.77 15.08
C LEU A 18 -11.34 -2.51 16.24
N GLU A 19 -10.33 -3.36 16.40
CA GLU A 19 -9.32 -3.19 17.45
C GLU A 19 -8.43 -1.98 17.19
N GLY A 20 -8.06 -1.74 15.93
CA GLY A 20 -7.34 -0.54 15.52
C GLY A 20 -8.14 0.73 15.79
N VAL A 21 -9.41 0.79 15.34
CA VAL A 21 -10.27 1.98 15.50
C VAL A 21 -10.55 2.31 16.96
N ARG A 22 -10.67 1.32 17.85
CA ARG A 22 -10.88 1.57 19.30
C ARG A 22 -9.78 2.46 19.91
N LYS A 23 -8.56 2.44 19.36
CA LYS A 23 -7.46 3.30 19.81
C LYS A 23 -7.69 4.78 19.51
N LEU A 24 -8.57 5.12 18.57
CA LEU A 24 -8.98 6.50 18.29
C LEU A 24 -9.87 7.10 19.39
N LYS A 25 -10.31 6.29 20.37
CA LYS A 25 -11.10 6.71 21.55
C LYS A 25 -12.34 7.53 21.19
N SER A 26 -13.01 7.16 20.11
CA SER A 26 -14.25 7.80 19.64
C SER A 26 -15.38 6.78 19.53
N PRO A 27 -16.43 6.86 20.39
CA PRO A 27 -17.56 5.93 20.36
C PRO A 27 -18.30 5.93 19.03
N THR A 28 -18.51 7.10 18.42
CA THR A 28 -19.19 7.24 17.12
C THR A 28 -18.41 6.55 16.01
N ILE A 29 -17.11 6.84 15.90
CA ILE A 29 -16.24 6.21 14.89
C ILE A 29 -16.16 4.70 15.12
N THR A 30 -16.20 4.24 16.38
CA THR A 30 -16.22 2.80 16.70
C THR A 30 -17.53 2.15 16.24
N ALA A 31 -18.67 2.84 16.35
CA ALA A 31 -19.95 2.34 15.86
C ALA A 31 -19.95 2.24 14.32
N ASP A 32 -19.45 3.27 13.63
CA ASP A 32 -19.30 3.27 12.18
C ASP A 32 -18.37 2.14 11.70
N ALA A 33 -17.24 1.96 12.37
CA ALA A 33 -16.30 0.88 12.07
C ALA A 33 -16.93 -0.51 12.21
N LYS A 34 -17.80 -0.73 13.21
CA LYS A 34 -18.54 -2.00 13.33
C LYS A 34 -19.47 -2.24 12.14
N VAL A 35 -20.10 -1.19 11.62
CA VAL A 35 -20.98 -1.31 10.44
C VAL A 35 -20.14 -1.61 9.20
N LEU A 36 -19.11 -0.81 8.95
CA LEU A 36 -18.23 -0.98 7.80
C LEU A 36 -17.53 -2.34 7.81
N GLN A 37 -16.95 -2.76 8.94
CA GLN A 37 -16.31 -4.06 9.07
C GLN A 37 -17.26 -5.22 8.71
N ARG A 38 -18.53 -5.14 9.14
CA ARG A 38 -19.55 -6.14 8.76
C ARG A 38 -19.80 -6.14 7.26
N MET A 39 -19.93 -4.97 6.63
CA MET A 39 -20.11 -4.89 5.18
C MET A 39 -18.91 -5.48 4.45
N LEU A 40 -17.69 -5.09 4.82
CA LEU A 40 -16.47 -5.65 4.22
C LEU A 40 -16.39 -7.17 4.39
N TYR A 41 -16.75 -7.72 5.56
CA TYR A 41 -16.82 -9.18 5.75
C TYR A 41 -17.87 -9.85 4.85
N THR A 42 -19.05 -9.25 4.69
CA THR A 42 -20.13 -9.80 3.85
C THR A 42 -19.70 -9.93 2.39
N TYR A 43 -18.91 -8.98 1.88
CA TYR A 43 -18.49 -8.94 0.47
C TYR A 43 -17.04 -9.39 0.25
N ARG A 44 -16.42 -10.04 1.23
CA ARG A 44 -14.99 -10.40 1.20
C ARG A 44 -14.57 -11.25 0.00
N ASP A 45 -15.51 -11.99 -0.61
CA ASP A 45 -15.20 -12.84 -1.76
C ASP A 45 -14.77 -12.01 -2.99
N SER A 46 -15.19 -10.74 -3.05
CA SER A 46 -14.74 -9.77 -4.07
C SER A 46 -13.30 -9.30 -3.88
N ILE A 47 -12.68 -9.53 -2.71
CA ILE A 47 -11.29 -9.12 -2.44
C ILE A 47 -10.34 -9.70 -3.48
N ARG A 48 -10.54 -10.98 -3.83
CA ARG A 48 -9.67 -11.67 -4.78
C ARG A 48 -9.62 -10.89 -6.08
N GLU A 49 -10.74 -10.70 -6.77
CA GLU A 49 -10.77 -9.94 -8.03
C GLU A 49 -10.26 -8.49 -7.87
N ALA A 50 -10.80 -7.78 -6.89
CA ALA A 50 -10.50 -6.36 -6.71
C ALA A 50 -9.02 -6.08 -6.41
N SER A 51 -8.31 -7.03 -5.79
CA SER A 51 -6.90 -6.88 -5.40
C SER A 51 -5.90 -6.95 -6.54
N TRP A 52 -6.24 -7.53 -7.70
CA TRP A 52 -5.37 -7.55 -8.90
C TRP A 52 -6.00 -6.84 -10.09
N ALA A 53 -7.26 -6.43 -10.01
CA ALA A 53 -7.93 -5.65 -11.05
C ALA A 53 -7.13 -4.40 -11.48
N PRO A 54 -6.51 -3.60 -10.58
CA PRO A 54 -5.65 -2.49 -10.99
C PRO A 54 -4.49 -2.90 -11.91
N ASP A 55 -3.82 -4.01 -11.57
CA ASP A 55 -2.68 -4.51 -12.32
C ASP A 55 -3.07 -5.09 -13.68
N ASP A 56 -4.10 -5.93 -13.74
CA ASP A 56 -4.31 -6.79 -14.91
C ASP A 56 -5.56 -6.43 -15.73
N ILE A 57 -6.57 -5.84 -15.10
CA ILE A 57 -7.84 -5.49 -15.76
C ILE A 57 -7.83 -4.02 -16.17
N LEU A 58 -7.57 -3.12 -15.22
CA LEU A 58 -7.40 -1.70 -15.50
C LEU A 58 -6.05 -1.42 -16.17
N ASN A 59 -5.04 -2.22 -15.82
CA ASN A 59 -3.70 -2.18 -16.39
C ASN A 59 -3.09 -0.77 -16.38
N ASP A 60 -3.21 -0.09 -15.24
CA ASP A 60 -2.81 1.31 -15.06
C ASP A 60 -1.52 1.48 -14.25
N LYS A 61 -0.71 0.42 -14.26
CA LYS A 61 0.59 0.25 -13.56
C LYS A 61 1.54 1.42 -13.77
N VAL A 62 1.66 1.90 -15.01
CA VAL A 62 2.61 2.97 -15.37
C VAL A 62 2.21 4.31 -14.74
N GLN A 63 0.90 4.57 -14.61
CA GLN A 63 0.41 5.88 -14.22
C GLN A 63 0.14 5.98 -12.72
N TYR A 64 -0.49 4.97 -12.13
CA TYR A 64 -1.17 5.11 -10.83
C TYR A 64 -0.68 4.20 -9.72
N HIS A 65 0.36 3.41 -9.94
CA HIS A 65 0.89 2.50 -8.90
C HIS A 65 2.11 3.07 -8.19
N THR A 66 2.76 4.08 -8.78
CA THR A 66 4.03 4.61 -8.28
C THR A 66 3.95 6.06 -7.84
N PHE A 67 4.87 6.44 -6.95
CA PHE A 67 5.17 7.81 -6.55
C PHE A 67 6.67 8.03 -6.44
N LYS A 68 7.36 7.97 -7.57
CA LYS A 68 8.82 7.98 -7.66
C LYS A 68 9.40 9.32 -7.19
N LEU A 69 10.10 9.24 -6.06
CA LEU A 69 10.80 10.34 -5.41
C LEU A 69 12.32 10.18 -5.53
N PHE A 70 13.01 11.30 -5.56
CA PHE A 70 14.46 11.39 -5.52
C PHE A 70 14.92 12.63 -4.75
N THR A 71 16.20 12.66 -4.40
CA THR A 71 16.82 13.76 -3.64
C THR A 71 18.18 14.12 -4.25
N ASP A 72 18.70 15.31 -3.94
CA ASP A 72 20.05 15.72 -4.39
C ASP A 72 21.16 14.83 -3.80
N ARG A 73 20.89 14.06 -2.73
CA ARG A 73 21.83 13.10 -2.18
C ARG A 73 22.10 11.93 -3.14
N GLU A 74 21.08 11.51 -3.88
CA GLU A 74 21.13 10.37 -4.79
C GLU A 74 21.45 10.81 -6.23
N PHE A 75 20.95 11.98 -6.60
CA PHE A 75 21.06 12.58 -7.93
C PHE A 75 21.45 14.06 -7.77
N PRO A 76 22.74 14.37 -7.58
CA PRO A 76 23.20 15.74 -7.39
C PRO A 76 22.79 16.68 -8.53
N ASP A 77 22.49 17.94 -8.21
CA ASP A 77 22.12 18.99 -9.16
C ASP A 77 20.95 18.61 -10.11
N SER A 78 20.09 17.70 -9.67
CA SER A 78 19.02 17.13 -10.50
C SER A 78 17.64 17.71 -10.22
N LYS A 79 17.55 18.77 -9.41
CA LYS A 79 16.29 19.47 -9.10
C LYS A 79 15.53 19.94 -10.34
N GLN A 80 16.20 20.20 -11.47
CA GLN A 80 15.57 20.58 -12.73
C GLN A 80 14.63 19.51 -13.31
N TYR A 81 14.78 18.24 -12.90
CA TYR A 81 13.89 17.14 -13.27
C TYR A 81 12.67 17.02 -12.34
N ALA A 82 12.61 17.81 -11.27
CA ALA A 82 11.50 17.78 -10.32
C ALA A 82 10.24 18.38 -10.95
N LYS A 83 9.19 17.56 -11.07
CA LYS A 83 7.84 18.06 -11.40
C LYS A 83 7.23 18.81 -10.22
N GLU A 84 7.38 18.25 -9.03
CA GLU A 84 6.89 18.78 -7.76
C GLU A 84 7.93 18.55 -6.66
N ILE A 85 7.89 19.39 -5.63
CA ILE A 85 8.79 19.31 -4.47
C ILE A 85 7.96 19.13 -3.22
N TYR A 86 8.29 18.10 -2.44
CA TYR A 86 7.63 17.74 -1.19
C TYR A 86 8.62 17.76 -0.04
N ALA A 87 8.14 18.16 1.15
CA ALA A 87 8.95 18.30 2.38
C ALA A 87 10.31 19.02 2.15
N GLN A 88 10.34 19.98 1.22
CA GLN A 88 11.49 20.78 0.79
C GLN A 88 12.60 20.04 0.01
N ASN A 89 12.82 18.75 0.23
CA ASN A 89 13.96 18.01 -0.32
C ASN A 89 13.60 16.72 -1.07
N TYR A 90 12.32 16.35 -1.19
CA TYR A 90 11.87 15.21 -1.99
C TYR A 90 11.29 15.67 -3.31
N TYR A 91 11.96 15.32 -4.40
CA TYR A 91 11.59 15.68 -5.75
C TYR A 91 10.82 14.55 -6.40
N ARG A 92 9.65 14.86 -6.95
CA ARG A 92 8.86 13.89 -7.72
C ARG A 92 9.19 14.00 -9.20
N THR A 93 9.46 12.87 -9.86
CA THR A 93 9.69 12.86 -11.32
C THR A 93 8.39 13.06 -12.12
N THR A 94 8.52 13.49 -13.37
CA THR A 94 7.45 13.37 -14.36
C THR A 94 7.37 11.90 -14.79
N GLY A 95 6.16 11.30 -14.85
CA GLY A 95 5.98 9.92 -15.35
C GLY A 95 6.07 8.77 -14.33
N GLY A 96 5.54 8.94 -13.11
CA GLY A 96 5.49 7.88 -12.09
C GLY A 96 5.08 8.46 -10.74
N GLY A 97 3.84 8.95 -10.65
CA GLY A 97 3.43 9.85 -9.57
C GLY A 97 1.94 9.86 -9.26
N GLY A 98 1.18 8.89 -9.76
CA GLY A 98 -0.28 8.94 -9.72
C GLY A 98 -0.91 8.29 -8.49
N VAL A 99 -0.20 7.45 -7.74
CA VAL A 99 -0.83 6.63 -6.69
C VAL A 99 -1.56 7.45 -5.63
N ALA A 100 -0.96 8.53 -5.13
CA ALA A 100 -1.62 9.41 -4.16
C ALA A 100 -2.87 10.10 -4.74
N PHE A 101 -2.79 10.56 -6.00
CA PHE A 101 -3.92 11.17 -6.69
C PHE A 101 -5.03 10.16 -6.99
N LYS A 102 -4.68 8.92 -7.34
CA LYS A 102 -5.62 7.83 -7.59
C LYS A 102 -6.37 7.45 -6.32
N VAL A 103 -5.65 7.31 -5.20
CA VAL A 103 -6.26 7.02 -3.89
C VAL A 103 -7.21 8.14 -3.50
N ASP A 104 -6.78 9.41 -3.59
CA ASP A 104 -7.62 10.56 -3.23
C ASP A 104 -8.87 10.65 -4.11
N HIS A 105 -8.72 10.54 -5.43
CA HIS A 105 -9.82 10.60 -6.37
C HIS A 105 -10.84 9.48 -6.15
N LEU A 106 -10.37 8.22 -6.10
CA LEU A 106 -11.25 7.08 -5.87
C LEU A 106 -11.97 7.24 -4.53
N ALA A 107 -11.27 7.57 -3.45
CA ALA A 107 -11.88 7.75 -2.14
C ALA A 107 -13.02 8.78 -2.12
N HIS A 108 -12.90 9.87 -2.88
CA HIS A 108 -14.00 10.83 -3.03
C HIS A 108 -15.17 10.24 -3.81
N VAL A 109 -14.90 9.55 -4.92
CA VAL A 109 -15.93 8.83 -5.69
C VAL A 109 -16.66 7.82 -4.82
N LEU A 110 -15.96 7.02 -4.01
CA LEU A 110 -16.58 6.05 -3.10
C LEU A 110 -17.44 6.73 -2.03
N ALA A 111 -16.99 7.85 -1.47
CA ALA A 111 -17.77 8.61 -0.50
C ALA A 111 -19.08 9.13 -1.13
N ASP A 112 -19.01 9.64 -2.36
CA ASP A 112 -20.17 10.11 -3.10
C ASP A 112 -21.12 8.95 -3.48
N MET A 113 -20.59 7.79 -3.88
CA MET A 113 -21.40 6.59 -4.11
C MET A 113 -22.15 6.16 -2.85
N ASN A 114 -21.51 6.20 -1.68
CA ASN A 114 -22.16 5.88 -0.41
C ASN A 114 -23.28 6.87 -0.07
N LYS A 115 -23.05 8.17 -0.29
CA LYS A 115 -24.06 9.22 -0.08
C LYS A 115 -25.25 9.07 -1.01
N LEU A 116 -25.00 8.82 -2.29
CA LEU A 116 -26.05 8.60 -3.27
C LEU A 116 -26.87 7.34 -2.92
N ARG A 117 -26.23 6.26 -2.46
CA ARG A 117 -26.97 5.09 -1.96
C ARG A 117 -27.90 5.44 -0.80
N ILE A 118 -27.41 6.19 0.19
CA ILE A 118 -28.22 6.59 1.35
C ILE A 118 -29.37 7.51 0.92
N TYR A 119 -29.14 8.41 -0.02
CA TYR A 119 -30.14 9.39 -0.46
C TYR A 119 -31.23 8.78 -1.33
N ASN A 120 -30.88 7.93 -2.30
CA ASN A 120 -31.83 7.41 -3.29
C ASN A 120 -31.48 6.02 -3.85
N ASP A 121 -30.77 5.19 -3.08
CA ASP A 121 -30.43 3.80 -3.40
C ASP A 121 -29.70 3.64 -4.75
N ARG A 122 -28.91 4.65 -5.14
CA ARG A 122 -27.99 4.57 -6.27
C ARG A 122 -26.70 3.88 -5.83
N CYS A 123 -26.14 3.05 -6.72
CA CYS A 123 -24.99 2.17 -6.46
C CYS A 123 -25.29 1.05 -5.45
N SER A 124 -25.02 -0.20 -5.83
CA SER A 124 -25.19 -1.32 -4.90
C SER A 124 -24.11 -1.30 -3.83
N MET A 125 -24.42 -1.87 -2.65
CA MET A 125 -23.40 -2.05 -1.60
C MET A 125 -22.25 -2.93 -2.10
N GLU A 126 -22.53 -3.93 -2.92
CA GLU A 126 -21.52 -4.78 -3.57
C GLU A 126 -20.54 -3.94 -4.40
N GLN A 127 -21.06 -3.02 -5.24
CA GLN A 127 -20.22 -2.12 -6.03
C GLN A 127 -19.36 -1.24 -5.12
N ILE A 128 -19.94 -0.67 -4.06
CA ILE A 128 -19.18 0.16 -3.12
C ILE A 128 -18.06 -0.67 -2.45
N MET A 129 -18.38 -1.86 -1.94
CA MET A 129 -17.40 -2.71 -1.26
C MET A 129 -16.30 -3.22 -2.20
N TYR A 130 -16.63 -3.56 -3.43
CA TYR A 130 -15.63 -3.88 -4.47
C TYR A 130 -14.62 -2.74 -4.63
N TYR A 131 -15.11 -1.50 -4.69
CA TYR A 131 -14.24 -0.33 -4.80
C TYR A 131 -13.41 -0.08 -3.53
N PHE A 132 -13.91 -0.39 -2.33
CA PHE A 132 -13.11 -0.36 -1.09
C PHE A 132 -11.92 -1.33 -1.17
N PHE A 133 -12.13 -2.54 -1.71
CA PHE A 133 -11.06 -3.52 -1.91
C PHE A 133 -10.10 -3.10 -3.03
N LEU A 134 -10.62 -2.59 -4.15
CA LEU A 134 -9.80 -2.10 -5.25
C LEU A 134 -8.90 -0.93 -4.81
N LEU A 135 -9.42 -0.04 -3.96
CA LEU A 135 -8.64 1.06 -3.39
C LEU A 135 -7.47 0.57 -2.52
N THR A 136 -7.64 -0.57 -1.85
CA THR A 136 -6.63 -1.16 -0.96
C THR A 136 -5.34 -1.48 -1.70
N HIS A 137 -5.46 -1.84 -2.98
CA HIS A 137 -4.32 -2.08 -3.85
C HIS A 137 -3.38 -0.86 -3.91
N TYR A 138 -3.91 0.29 -4.33
CA TYR A 138 -3.12 1.53 -4.45
C TYR A 138 -2.58 2.03 -3.10
N ILE A 139 -3.33 1.84 -2.01
CA ILE A 139 -2.82 2.17 -0.67
C ILE A 139 -1.62 1.28 -0.32
N ALA A 140 -1.68 -0.01 -0.62
CA ALA A 140 -0.59 -0.94 -0.38
C ALA A 140 0.65 -0.63 -1.24
N ASP A 141 0.46 -0.22 -2.49
CA ASP A 141 1.55 0.20 -3.38
C ASP A 141 2.32 1.42 -2.86
N ALA A 142 1.62 2.38 -2.26
CA ALA A 142 2.27 3.51 -1.59
C ALA A 142 3.24 3.08 -0.46
N HIS A 143 3.09 1.86 0.08
CA HIS A 143 3.96 1.29 1.11
C HIS A 143 5.15 0.50 0.55
N VAL A 144 5.22 0.26 -0.77
CA VAL A 144 6.34 -0.44 -1.40
C VAL A 144 7.49 0.56 -1.57
N PRO A 145 8.66 0.36 -0.93
CA PRO A 145 9.77 1.32 -1.02
C PRO A 145 10.19 1.58 -2.47
N MET A 146 10.20 0.53 -3.30
CA MET A 146 10.60 0.60 -4.70
C MET A 146 9.60 1.38 -5.55
N HIS A 147 8.30 1.38 -5.22
CA HIS A 147 7.31 2.21 -5.93
C HIS A 147 7.51 3.70 -5.67
N CYS A 148 8.21 4.04 -4.58
CA CYS A 148 8.49 5.41 -4.18
C CYS A 148 9.93 5.84 -4.46
N ASP A 149 10.82 4.93 -4.87
CA ASP A 149 12.24 5.20 -5.09
C ASP A 149 12.58 5.24 -6.58
N LEU A 150 13.04 6.41 -7.05
CA LEU A 150 13.50 6.58 -8.43
C LEU A 150 14.72 5.70 -8.77
N ARG A 151 15.55 5.31 -7.79
CA ARG A 151 16.73 4.47 -8.04
C ARG A 151 16.38 3.12 -8.67
N ASP A 152 15.16 2.62 -8.46
CA ASP A 152 14.67 1.37 -9.06
C ASP A 152 14.11 1.55 -10.49
N ASP A 153 14.03 2.77 -11.00
CA ASP A 153 13.33 3.09 -12.26
C ASP A 153 14.22 3.95 -13.20
N PRO A 154 15.32 3.38 -13.71
CA PRO A 154 16.28 4.08 -14.55
C PRO A 154 15.63 4.60 -15.85
N PRO A 155 16.06 5.77 -16.36
CA PRO A 155 15.57 6.30 -17.62
C PRO A 155 15.92 5.38 -18.79
N SER A 156 14.93 5.10 -19.64
CA SER A 156 15.15 4.41 -20.92
C SER A 156 15.95 5.27 -21.90
N GLU A 157 16.40 4.68 -23.01
CA GLU A 157 17.00 5.44 -24.10
C GLU A 157 15.99 6.47 -24.64
N GLY A 158 16.38 7.76 -24.61
CA GLY A 158 15.50 8.88 -25.01
C GLY A 158 14.61 9.47 -23.92
N ASP A 159 14.54 8.88 -22.72
CA ASP A 159 13.82 9.51 -21.59
C ASP A 159 14.57 10.77 -21.12
N THR A 160 13.88 11.90 -21.20
CA THR A 160 14.36 13.24 -20.82
C THR A 160 13.72 13.73 -19.51
N THR A 161 12.84 12.93 -18.91
CA THR A 161 12.04 13.32 -17.74
C THR A 161 12.69 12.98 -16.41
N LYS A 162 13.70 12.10 -16.41
CA LYS A 162 14.43 11.65 -15.23
C LYS A 162 15.91 12.04 -15.30
N PRO A 163 16.56 12.30 -14.15
CA PRO A 163 18.00 12.49 -14.10
C PRO A 163 18.76 11.26 -14.58
N ARG A 164 19.89 11.47 -15.25
CA ARG A 164 20.83 10.40 -15.66
C ARG A 164 22.07 10.36 -14.78
N ASN A 165 22.37 11.47 -14.12
CA ASN A 165 23.49 11.66 -13.21
C ASN A 165 23.06 11.25 -11.78
N GLY A 166 23.25 9.99 -11.42
CA GLY A 166 23.06 9.53 -10.05
C GLY A 166 23.13 8.03 -9.94
N ILE A 167 22.71 7.52 -8.78
CA ILE A 167 22.88 6.11 -8.43
C ILE A 167 21.57 5.36 -8.62
N PHE A 168 21.47 4.60 -9.70
CA PHE A 168 20.39 3.63 -9.90
C PHE A 168 20.77 2.26 -9.35
N PHE A 169 19.77 1.43 -9.09
CA PHE A 169 19.98 0.03 -8.78
C PHE A 169 20.49 -0.70 -10.02
N PRO A 170 21.58 -1.49 -9.93
CA PRO A 170 22.10 -2.24 -11.07
C PRO A 170 21.07 -3.21 -11.66
N GLU A 171 20.20 -3.75 -10.81
CA GLU A 171 19.06 -4.58 -11.15
C GLU A 171 17.85 -4.09 -10.34
N SER A 172 16.65 -4.16 -10.91
CA SER A 172 15.43 -3.78 -10.19
C SER A 172 15.23 -4.71 -8.97
N LEU A 173 15.14 -4.09 -7.80
CA LEU A 173 14.79 -4.72 -6.54
C LEU A 173 13.27 -4.85 -6.38
N HIS A 174 12.46 -4.07 -7.10
CA HIS A 174 11.00 -4.13 -7.05
C HIS A 174 10.47 -5.55 -7.14
N GLY A 175 10.70 -6.24 -8.26
CA GLY A 175 10.16 -7.58 -8.45
C GLY A 175 10.65 -8.60 -7.41
N LYS A 176 11.90 -8.46 -6.95
CA LYS A 176 12.51 -9.32 -5.92
C LYS A 176 11.84 -9.13 -4.56
N ILE A 177 11.72 -7.88 -4.09
CA ILE A 177 11.13 -7.57 -2.78
C ILE A 177 9.66 -7.96 -2.74
N GLU A 178 8.90 -7.66 -3.79
CA GLU A 178 7.49 -8.08 -3.85
C GLU A 178 7.34 -9.60 -3.86
N SER A 179 8.22 -10.34 -4.53
CA SER A 179 8.18 -11.82 -4.51
C SER A 179 8.48 -12.36 -3.11
N LEU A 180 9.48 -11.81 -2.41
CA LEU A 180 9.78 -12.23 -1.04
C LEU A 180 8.60 -12.02 -0.09
N TRP A 181 7.86 -10.92 -0.25
CA TRP A 181 6.66 -10.67 0.53
C TRP A 181 5.50 -11.60 0.14
N ASP A 182 5.31 -11.83 -1.16
CA ASP A 182 4.27 -12.74 -1.65
C ASP A 182 4.48 -14.17 -1.17
N ASP A 183 5.71 -14.67 -1.28
CA ASP A 183 6.12 -15.99 -0.78
C ASP A 183 5.91 -16.10 0.74
N ALA A 184 6.16 -15.01 1.48
CA ALA A 184 6.00 -14.98 2.93
C ALA A 184 4.53 -15.04 3.38
N VAL A 185 3.62 -14.38 2.67
CA VAL A 185 2.19 -14.34 3.02
C VAL A 185 1.41 -15.53 2.49
N THR A 186 1.81 -16.11 1.35
CA THR A 186 1.12 -17.22 0.68
C THR A 186 0.78 -18.40 1.60
N PRO A 187 1.71 -18.95 2.42
CA PRO A 187 1.36 -20.01 3.37
C PRO A 187 0.28 -19.59 4.37
N LEU A 188 0.32 -18.35 4.84
CA LEU A 188 -0.67 -17.83 5.79
C LEU A 188 -2.03 -17.65 5.12
N ALA A 189 -2.05 -17.12 3.90
CA ALA A 189 -3.25 -16.90 3.12
C ALA A 189 -3.95 -18.22 2.75
N LEU A 190 -3.18 -19.27 2.44
CA LEU A 190 -3.71 -20.62 2.20
C LEU A 190 -4.31 -21.24 3.47
N VAL A 191 -3.57 -21.20 4.60
CA VAL A 191 -4.05 -21.76 5.89
C VAL A 191 -5.34 -21.07 6.34
N GLN A 192 -5.46 -19.77 6.10
CA GLN A 192 -6.61 -18.97 6.49
C GLN A 192 -7.69 -18.93 5.39
N GLN A 193 -7.53 -19.70 4.32
CA GLN A 193 -8.47 -19.81 3.20
C GLN A 193 -8.83 -18.46 2.56
N MET A 194 -7.88 -17.52 2.56
CA MET A 194 -7.99 -16.24 1.87
C MET A 194 -7.79 -16.40 0.36
N ILE A 195 -6.97 -17.38 -0.02
CA ILE A 195 -6.68 -17.75 -1.40
C ILE A 195 -6.84 -19.26 -1.56
N GLU A 196 -7.09 -19.68 -2.79
CA GLU A 196 -7.03 -21.07 -3.20
C GLU A 196 -5.66 -21.35 -3.83
N LYS A 197 -5.19 -22.58 -3.73
CA LYS A 197 -3.95 -22.98 -4.41
C LYS A 197 -4.17 -22.89 -5.92
N SER A 198 -3.50 -21.95 -6.56
CA SER A 198 -3.71 -21.61 -7.97
C SER A 198 -2.62 -22.19 -8.87
N THR A 199 -1.40 -22.37 -8.35
CA THR A 199 -0.25 -22.89 -9.10
C THR A 199 0.56 -23.94 -8.32
N ALA A 200 1.49 -24.60 -9.00
CA ALA A 200 2.47 -25.50 -8.36
C ALA A 200 3.44 -24.74 -7.42
N ASP A 201 3.65 -23.45 -7.68
CA ASP A 201 4.57 -22.57 -6.95
C ASP A 201 3.96 -21.95 -5.68
N ASP A 202 2.65 -22.07 -5.48
CA ASP A 202 1.98 -21.86 -4.20
C ASP A 202 2.35 -23.00 -3.23
N THR A 203 3.62 -23.04 -2.82
CA THR A 203 4.19 -24.20 -2.14
C THR A 203 3.65 -24.37 -0.72
N GLY A 204 2.95 -23.36 -0.18
CA GLY A 204 2.46 -23.34 1.19
C GLY A 204 3.56 -23.44 2.24
N LYS A 205 4.83 -23.24 1.85
CA LYS A 205 5.99 -23.33 2.72
C LYS A 205 6.27 -21.99 3.36
N GLU A 206 6.46 -22.00 4.68
CA GLU A 206 6.89 -20.81 5.40
C GLU A 206 8.31 -20.40 4.98
N THR A 207 8.53 -19.09 4.89
CA THR A 207 9.84 -18.47 4.68
C THR A 207 10.29 -17.78 5.97
N GLU A 208 11.53 -17.31 6.04
CA GLU A 208 12.02 -16.54 7.19
C GLU A 208 11.20 -15.26 7.43
N LEU A 209 10.56 -14.71 6.38
CA LEU A 209 9.73 -13.52 6.46
C LEU A 209 8.30 -13.81 6.92
N THR A 210 7.83 -15.06 6.82
CA THR A 210 6.45 -15.44 7.18
C THR A 210 6.08 -14.98 8.60
N ARG A 211 7.00 -15.09 9.57
CA ARG A 211 6.76 -14.61 10.95
C ARG A 211 6.62 -13.09 11.06
N TYR A 212 7.24 -12.32 10.16
CA TYR A 212 7.21 -10.85 10.18
C TYR A 212 5.97 -10.29 9.48
N VAL A 213 5.37 -11.05 8.57
CA VAL A 213 4.11 -10.65 7.90
C VAL A 213 2.87 -11.20 8.60
N LYS A 214 3.02 -12.10 9.59
CA LYS A 214 1.90 -12.73 10.30
C LYS A 214 1.23 -11.79 11.31
N PHE A 215 -0.02 -11.43 11.08
CA PHE A 215 -0.86 -10.71 12.03
C PHE A 215 -2.06 -11.54 12.48
N ASP A 216 -2.27 -11.61 13.79
CA ASP A 216 -3.38 -12.31 14.45
C ASP A 216 -4.11 -11.37 15.42
N VAL A 217 -5.38 -11.10 15.13
CA VAL A 217 -6.22 -10.22 15.95
C VAL A 217 -6.39 -10.73 17.38
N LEU A 218 -6.17 -12.02 17.65
CA LEU A 218 -6.24 -12.60 18.99
C LEU A 218 -4.98 -12.29 19.82
N LEU A 219 -3.85 -11.96 19.19
CA LEU A 219 -2.60 -11.64 19.87
C LEU A 219 -2.53 -10.15 20.24
N LYS A 220 -2.26 -9.87 21.51
CA LYS A 220 -2.19 -8.49 22.03
C LYS A 220 -1.11 -7.67 21.33
N ASN A 221 0.08 -8.23 21.15
CA ASN A 221 1.22 -7.53 20.55
C ASN A 221 0.88 -7.11 19.11
N ASP A 222 0.30 -8.01 18.31
CA ASP A 222 -0.12 -7.72 16.95
C ASP A 222 -1.16 -6.60 16.91
N ARG A 223 -2.17 -6.66 17.79
CA ARG A 223 -3.15 -5.58 17.93
C ARG A 223 -2.50 -4.25 18.29
N GLU A 224 -1.49 -4.25 19.15
CA GLU A 224 -0.81 -3.04 19.62
C GLU A 224 -0.03 -2.32 18.50
N GLU A 225 0.47 -3.07 17.51
CA GLU A 225 1.16 -2.53 16.33
C GLU A 225 0.22 -1.86 15.33
N ILE A 226 -1.04 -2.28 15.25
CA ILE A 226 -2.03 -1.68 14.33
C ILE A 226 -2.56 -0.36 14.90
N ASN A 227 -2.14 0.76 14.34
CA ASN A 227 -2.43 2.09 14.85
C ASN A 227 -3.02 3.01 13.77
N PRO A 228 -4.29 2.80 13.37
CA PRO A 228 -4.98 3.69 12.44
C PRO A 228 -5.04 5.10 13.02
N VAL A 229 -5.05 6.10 12.14
CA VAL A 229 -5.14 7.52 12.50
C VAL A 229 -6.38 8.14 11.90
N ARG A 230 -6.88 9.20 12.55
CA ARG A 230 -7.92 10.03 11.96
C ARG A 230 -7.28 11.01 10.98
N ILE A 231 -7.56 10.81 9.69
CA ILE A 231 -7.18 11.76 8.63
C ILE A 231 -8.07 13.00 8.80
N LYS A 232 -7.46 14.13 9.19
CA LYS A 232 -8.19 15.40 9.44
C LYS A 232 -8.15 16.33 8.25
N ASP A 233 -7.05 16.28 7.51
CA ASP A 233 -6.75 17.22 6.43
C ASP A 233 -6.95 16.53 5.07
N SER A 234 -6.09 16.85 4.10
CA SER A 234 -6.11 16.26 2.77
C SER A 234 -5.74 14.77 2.80
N LEU A 235 -6.62 13.92 2.26
CA LEU A 235 -6.31 12.50 2.02
C LEU A 235 -5.15 12.35 1.05
N MET A 236 -5.11 13.14 -0.03
CA MET A 236 -3.96 13.18 -0.94
C MET A 236 -2.64 13.43 -0.20
N GLN A 237 -2.58 14.45 0.68
CA GLN A 237 -1.35 14.71 1.45
C GLN A 237 -1.01 13.55 2.39
N PHE A 238 -2.00 12.94 3.03
CA PHE A 238 -1.79 11.76 3.86
C PHE A 238 -1.12 10.61 3.10
N VAL A 239 -1.52 10.37 1.84
CA VAL A 239 -0.91 9.32 1.00
C VAL A 239 0.47 9.74 0.50
N ILE A 240 0.68 11.01 0.17
CA ILE A 240 2.02 11.53 -0.17
C ILE A 240 2.98 11.31 1.00
N ASP A 241 2.55 11.56 2.24
CA ASP A 241 3.38 11.33 3.42
C ASP A 241 3.72 9.84 3.61
N ILE A 242 2.83 8.92 3.21
CA ILE A 242 3.14 7.48 3.15
C ILE A 242 4.26 7.25 2.14
N CYS A 243 4.14 7.78 0.91
CA CYS A 243 5.15 7.61 -0.12
C CYS A 243 6.53 8.18 0.28
N ILE A 244 6.56 9.33 0.97
CA ILE A 244 7.80 9.90 1.50
C ILE A 244 8.42 8.96 2.53
N ARG A 245 7.65 8.44 3.49
CA ARG A 245 8.17 7.46 4.46
C ARG A 245 8.65 6.17 3.79
N SER A 246 7.97 5.71 2.74
CA SER A 246 8.40 4.56 1.94
C SER A 246 9.72 4.85 1.21
N LYS A 247 9.91 6.06 0.70
CA LYS A 247 11.19 6.51 0.13
C LYS A 247 12.30 6.57 1.19
N GLU A 248 12.02 7.11 2.36
CA GLU A 248 12.97 7.14 3.49
C GLU A 248 13.41 5.74 3.90
N ARG A 249 12.46 4.79 3.98
CA ARG A 249 12.77 3.38 4.21
C ARG A 249 13.66 2.80 3.14
N SER A 250 13.42 3.15 1.88
CA SER A 250 14.28 2.71 0.79
C SER A 250 15.73 3.19 0.98
N LEU A 251 15.91 4.46 1.38
CA LEU A 251 17.23 5.03 1.66
C LEU A 251 17.91 4.38 2.88
N ASP A 252 17.12 4.00 3.88
CA ASP A 252 17.62 3.36 5.11
C ASP A 252 17.96 1.88 4.90
N LEU A 253 17.19 1.17 4.08
CA LEU A 253 17.35 -0.26 3.83
C LEU A 253 18.39 -0.55 2.75
N PHE A 254 18.39 0.22 1.66
CA PHE A 254 19.19 -0.06 0.48
C PHE A 254 20.29 0.99 0.35
N PRO A 255 21.55 0.66 0.72
CA PRO A 255 22.69 1.58 0.67
C PRO A 255 22.85 2.22 -0.71
N LEU A 256 23.40 3.43 -0.75
CA LEU A 256 23.58 4.14 -2.02
C LEU A 256 24.65 3.50 -2.88
N ASP A 257 25.76 3.10 -2.28
CA ASP A 257 26.94 2.53 -2.94
C ASP A 257 26.72 1.08 -3.39
N ASN A 258 26.01 0.28 -2.59
CA ASN A 258 25.67 -1.10 -2.94
C ASN A 258 24.25 -1.49 -2.50
N PRO A 259 23.21 -1.05 -3.24
CA PRO A 259 21.81 -1.27 -2.89
C PRO A 259 21.40 -2.74 -2.76
N GLN A 260 22.08 -3.64 -3.48
CA GLN A 260 21.79 -5.07 -3.49
C GLN A 260 22.28 -5.79 -2.23
N ASN A 261 23.28 -5.23 -1.55
CA ASN A 261 23.85 -5.77 -0.32
C ASN A 261 23.22 -5.14 0.93
N TYR A 262 21.89 -5.16 0.98
CA TYR A 262 21.14 -4.65 2.12
C TYR A 262 21.17 -5.63 3.30
N ASP A 263 21.09 -5.06 4.51
CA ASP A 263 21.02 -5.83 5.76
C ASP A 263 19.69 -6.61 5.83
N GLN A 264 19.80 -7.93 5.82
CA GLN A 264 18.66 -8.85 5.83
C GLN A 264 17.85 -8.78 7.13
N GLU A 265 18.50 -8.61 8.29
CA GLU A 265 17.80 -8.53 9.58
C GLU A 265 17.06 -7.19 9.73
N LYS A 266 17.68 -6.12 9.23
CA LYS A 266 17.03 -4.81 9.13
C LYS A 266 15.82 -4.87 8.21
N PHE A 267 15.95 -5.54 7.06
CA PHE A 267 14.86 -5.74 6.11
C PHE A 267 13.69 -6.54 6.68
N LYS A 268 13.97 -7.62 7.43
CA LYS A 268 12.93 -8.39 8.14
C LYS A 268 12.15 -7.52 9.13
N THR A 269 12.87 -6.75 9.95
CA THR A 269 12.26 -5.83 10.93
C THR A 269 11.45 -4.72 10.24
N ALA A 270 11.96 -4.17 9.14
CA ALA A 270 11.24 -3.17 8.36
C ALA A 270 9.99 -3.75 7.68
N THR A 271 10.04 -4.99 7.20
CA THR A 271 8.89 -5.69 6.61
C THR A 271 7.72 -5.73 7.59
N ARG A 272 7.96 -6.10 8.86
CA ARG A 272 6.91 -6.09 9.89
C ARG A 272 6.26 -4.71 10.04
N LYS A 273 7.09 -3.67 10.13
CA LYS A 273 6.62 -2.28 10.28
C LYS A 273 5.82 -1.82 9.06
N ILE A 274 6.30 -2.13 7.86
CA ILE A 274 5.63 -1.79 6.59
C ILE A 274 4.23 -2.41 6.56
N PHE A 275 4.10 -3.70 6.89
CA PHE A 275 2.79 -4.38 6.90
C PHE A 275 1.86 -3.83 7.97
N ALA A 276 2.35 -3.62 9.20
CA ALA A 276 1.55 -3.07 10.29
C ALA A 276 1.01 -1.67 9.95
N GLU A 277 1.86 -0.81 9.38
CA GLU A 277 1.45 0.52 8.93
C GLU A 277 0.52 0.47 7.73
N CYS A 278 0.76 -0.42 6.78
CA CYS A 278 -0.12 -0.59 5.63
C CYS A 278 -1.53 -0.96 6.09
N ILE A 279 -1.67 -1.96 6.96
CA ILE A 279 -2.95 -2.34 7.57
C ILE A 279 -3.60 -1.14 8.28
N SER A 280 -2.82 -0.41 9.07
CA SER A 280 -3.28 0.78 9.80
C SER A 280 -3.79 1.88 8.86
N ASN A 281 -3.08 2.13 7.77
CA ASN A 281 -3.39 3.18 6.81
C ASN A 281 -4.58 2.80 5.92
N ILE A 282 -4.71 1.53 5.53
CA ILE A 282 -5.92 1.02 4.86
C ILE A 282 -7.16 1.27 5.74
N ILE A 283 -7.11 0.89 7.01
CA ILE A 283 -8.19 1.14 7.97
C ILE A 283 -8.49 2.64 8.09
N SER A 284 -7.44 3.48 8.14
CA SER A 284 -7.57 4.94 8.25
C SER A 284 -8.30 5.54 7.05
N VAL A 285 -7.94 5.14 5.83
CA VAL A 285 -8.57 5.61 4.59
C VAL A 285 -9.99 5.10 4.48
N TRP A 286 -10.22 3.81 4.75
CA TRP A 286 -11.57 3.22 4.75
C TRP A 286 -12.50 3.96 5.71
N MET A 287 -12.04 4.24 6.93
CA MET A 287 -12.81 5.02 7.90
C MET A 287 -13.03 6.45 7.44
N TRP A 288 -12.04 7.10 6.83
CA TRP A 288 -12.20 8.46 6.29
C TRP A 288 -13.28 8.51 5.21
N ILE A 289 -13.33 7.52 4.30
CA ILE A 289 -14.36 7.43 3.26
C ILE A 289 -15.73 7.23 3.86
N TRP A 290 -15.84 6.27 4.78
CA TRP A 290 -17.13 5.83 5.30
C TRP A 290 -17.83 6.88 6.18
N VAL A 291 -17.06 7.68 6.91
CA VAL A 291 -17.61 8.71 7.81
C VAL A 291 -17.83 10.08 7.15
N LYS A 292 -17.42 10.24 5.89
CA LYS A 292 -17.49 11.52 5.15
C LYS A 292 -18.83 11.70 4.44
#